data_AF-A0A3M2AQ43-F1
#
_entry.id   AF-A0A3M2AQ43-F1
#
_cell.length_a   1.000
_cell.length_b   1.000
_cell.length_c   1.000
_cell.angle_alpha   90.00
_cell.angle_beta   90.00
_cell.angle_gamma   90.00
#
_symmetry.space_group_name_H-M   'P 1'
#
loop_
_entity.id
_entity.type
_entity.pdbx_description
1 polymer ?
#
loop_
_entity_poly.entity_id
_entity_poly.type
_entity_poly.pdbx_seq_one_letter_code
_entity_poly.pdbx_strand_id
1 'polypeptide(L)'
;INHLETDEPHAFAGKTKLYGFDLTAKYFIDSYRYVSLQGEYIYRDQKGTRYEYDNNNNLETHSVSKKQAGFYAQAVWRFAKRWRAGIQYDLINKNDVKVGTQKRDLPDNLPAYYAMLEFNPTEFSRVRLQVGQNRAFYHEGQRKTVNEVILQFNFAIGAHGAHPF
;
A
#
# COMPACT_ATOMS: atom_id res chain seq x y z
N ILE A 1 -4.95 -3.65 7.19
CA ILE A 1 -5.16 -3.49 8.65
C ILE A 1 -6.39 -4.32 8.96
N ASN A 2 -6.31 -5.28 9.88
CA ASN A 2 -7.47 -6.13 10.19
C ASN A 2 -8.41 -5.34 11.11
N HIS A 3 -9.60 -5.01 10.61
CA HIS A 3 -10.68 -4.33 11.33
C HIS A 3 -11.82 -5.31 11.70
N LEU A 4 -11.55 -6.62 11.70
CA LEU A 4 -12.55 -7.66 11.98
C LEU A 4 -12.89 -7.81 13.48
N GLU A 5 -12.66 -6.81 14.32
CA GLU A 5 -12.89 -6.94 15.76
C GLU A 5 -13.91 -5.94 16.31
N THR A 6 -14.85 -6.57 17.00
CA THR A 6 -15.97 -6.18 17.86
C THR A 6 -15.86 -4.81 18.54
N ASP A 7 -17.02 -4.17 18.74
CA ASP A 7 -17.27 -2.90 19.45
C ASP A 7 -16.83 -2.87 20.94
N GLU A 8 -16.02 -3.83 21.39
CA GLU A 8 -15.63 -3.97 22.79
C GLU A 8 -14.26 -3.32 23.10
N PRO A 9 -14.13 -2.67 24.27
CA PRO A 9 -12.92 -1.98 24.67
C PRO A 9 -11.76 -2.96 24.86
N HIS A 10 -10.71 -2.78 24.07
CA HIS A 10 -9.49 -3.56 24.14
C HIS A 10 -8.25 -2.67 24.11
N ALA A 11 -7.15 -3.12 24.72
CA ALA A 11 -5.86 -2.46 24.69
C ALA A 11 -4.76 -3.42 24.20
N PHE A 12 -3.73 -2.87 23.54
CA PHE A 12 -2.59 -3.65 23.05
C PHE A 12 -1.28 -2.99 23.48
N ALA A 13 -0.43 -3.74 24.17
CA ALA A 13 0.93 -3.31 24.51
C ALA A 13 1.93 -4.25 23.83
N GLY A 14 2.85 -3.71 23.03
CA GLY A 14 3.77 -4.58 22.29
C GLY A 14 4.95 -3.84 21.66
N LYS A 15 5.80 -4.63 21.01
CA LYS A 15 6.95 -4.16 20.24
C LYS A 15 6.73 -4.52 18.77
N THR A 16 7.09 -3.60 17.90
CA THR A 16 7.02 -3.79 16.45
C THR A 16 8.41 -3.66 15.86
N LYS A 17 8.80 -4.62 15.02
CA LYS A 17 10.00 -4.56 14.19
C LYS A 17 9.58 -4.46 12.73
N LEU A 18 10.20 -3.53 12.02
CA LEU A 18 9.99 -3.27 10.59
C LEU A 18 11.30 -3.42 9.86
N TYR A 19 11.26 -4.12 8.73
CA TYR A 19 12.38 -4.32 7.82
C TYR A 19 11.91 -3.92 6.43
N GLY A 20 12.73 -3.17 5.69
CA GLY A 20 12.41 -2.66 4.37
C GLY A 20 13.57 -2.84 3.39
N PHE A 21 13.23 -3.01 2.11
CA PHE A 21 14.18 -3.00 1.01
C PHE A 21 13.57 -2.20 -0.15
N ASP A 22 14.36 -1.29 -0.73
CA ASP A 22 13.94 -0.37 -1.77
C ASP A 22 14.90 -0.42 -2.95
N LEU A 23 14.35 -0.38 -4.16
CA LEU A 23 15.11 -0.29 -5.40
C LEU A 23 14.48 0.74 -6.34
N THR A 24 15.31 1.60 -6.92
CA THR A 24 14.92 2.49 -8.01
C THR A 24 15.96 2.47 -9.11
N ALA A 25 15.53 2.28 -10.34
CA ALA A 25 16.36 2.32 -11.54
C ALA A 25 15.71 3.22 -12.59
N LYS A 26 16.53 4.00 -13.30
CA LYS A 26 16.06 4.87 -14.38
C LYS A 26 16.97 4.74 -15.58
N TYR A 27 16.39 4.42 -16.71
CA TYR A 27 17.08 4.27 -17.99
C TYR A 27 16.62 5.35 -18.96
N PHE A 28 17.55 6.18 -19.41
CA PHE A 28 17.30 7.23 -20.39
C PHE A 28 17.52 6.70 -21.79
N ILE A 29 16.51 6.84 -22.65
CA ILE A 29 16.58 6.53 -24.08
C ILE A 29 17.12 7.75 -24.83
N ASP A 30 16.64 8.94 -24.46
CA ASP A 30 17.15 10.23 -24.92
C ASP A 30 16.86 11.33 -23.89
N SER A 31 17.03 12.59 -24.28
CA SER A 31 16.83 13.76 -23.42
C SER A 31 15.41 13.88 -22.85
N TYR A 32 14.40 13.23 -23.43
CA TYR A 32 13.02 13.29 -22.95
C TYR A 32 12.33 11.94 -22.76
N ARG A 33 12.82 10.84 -23.32
CA ARG A 33 12.26 9.51 -23.13
C ARG A 33 13.07 8.72 -22.11
N TYR A 34 12.38 8.14 -21.14
CA TYR A 34 13.00 7.28 -20.14
C TYR A 34 12.02 6.23 -19.65
N VAL A 35 12.57 5.14 -19.12
CA VAL A 35 11.85 4.14 -18.34
C VAL A 35 12.38 4.21 -16.92
N SER A 36 11.50 4.31 -15.92
CA SER A 36 11.85 4.17 -14.51
C SER A 36 11.14 2.98 -13.91
N LEU A 37 11.90 2.20 -13.15
CA LEU A 37 11.44 1.07 -12.36
C LEU A 37 11.65 1.40 -10.89
N GLN A 38 10.64 1.18 -10.07
CA GLN A 38 10.71 1.34 -8.63
C GLN A 38 10.05 0.14 -7.96
N GLY A 39 10.56 -0.28 -6.80
CA GLY A 39 9.86 -1.23 -5.95
C GLY A 39 10.35 -1.16 -4.52
N GLU A 40 9.47 -1.57 -3.61
CA GLU A 40 9.73 -1.65 -2.18
C GLU A 40 9.14 -2.95 -1.65
N TYR A 41 9.84 -3.62 -0.74
CA TYR A 41 9.35 -4.74 0.04
C TYR A 41 9.44 -4.43 1.52
N ILE A 42 8.34 -4.57 2.26
CA ILE A 42 8.26 -4.34 3.70
C ILE A 42 7.87 -5.63 4.41
N TYR A 43 8.56 -5.95 5.50
CA TYR A 43 8.21 -7.00 6.44
C TYR A 43 8.05 -6.43 7.86
N ARG A 44 6.94 -6.78 8.51
CA ARG A 44 6.60 -6.39 9.87
C ARG A 44 6.43 -7.62 10.77
N ASP A 45 7.10 -7.61 11.93
CA ASP A 45 6.88 -8.56 13.02
C ASP A 45 6.48 -7.77 14.28
N GLN A 46 5.22 -7.93 14.71
CA GLN A 46 4.65 -7.28 15.87
C GLN A 46 4.29 -8.33 16.92
N LYS A 47 4.82 -8.19 18.13
CA LYS A 47 4.54 -9.08 19.25
C LYS A 47 4.15 -8.27 20.47
N GLY A 48 3.15 -8.74 21.20
CA GLY A 48 2.70 -8.05 22.39
C GLY A 48 1.64 -8.83 23.14
N THR A 49 0.98 -8.11 24.03
CA THR A 49 -0.08 -8.59 24.89
C THR A 49 -1.33 -7.77 24.59
N ARG A 50 -2.44 -8.47 24.35
CA ARG A 50 -3.77 -7.90 24.22
C ARG A 50 -4.49 -8.04 25.56
N TYR A 51 -5.17 -6.97 25.95
CA TYR A 51 -6.02 -6.89 27.11
C TYR A 51 -7.44 -6.65 26.62
N GLU A 52 -8.36 -7.51 26.99
CA GLU A 52 -9.78 -7.41 26.64
C GLU A 52 -10.63 -7.80 27.84
N TYR A 53 -11.86 -7.30 27.89
CA TYR A 53 -12.82 -7.72 28.90
C TYR A 53 -13.74 -8.78 28.32
N ASP A 54 -13.98 -9.86 29.07
CA ASP A 54 -15.00 -10.84 28.69
C ASP A 54 -16.42 -10.27 28.88
N ASN A 55 -17.43 -11.02 28.45
CA ASN A 55 -18.85 -10.67 28.64
C ASN A 55 -19.26 -10.54 30.13
N ASN A 56 -18.44 -11.06 31.05
CA ASN A 56 -18.64 -11.01 32.49
C ASN A 56 -17.82 -9.88 33.14
N ASN A 57 -17.22 -9.00 32.33
CA ASN A 57 -16.43 -7.86 32.74
C ASN A 57 -15.13 -8.23 33.51
N ASN A 58 -14.58 -9.43 33.28
CA ASN A 58 -13.27 -9.86 33.75
C ASN A 58 -12.19 -9.51 32.73
N LEU A 59 -11.00 -9.13 33.22
CA LEU A 59 -9.86 -8.83 32.36
C LEU A 59 -9.19 -10.12 31.85
N GLU A 60 -9.29 -10.37 30.56
CA GLU A 60 -8.56 -11.42 29.84
C GLU A 60 -7.29 -10.88 29.19
N THR A 61 -6.26 -11.71 29.14
CA THR A 61 -4.95 -11.33 28.62
C THR A 61 -4.39 -12.40 27.70
N HIS A 62 -4.11 -12.02 26.45
CA HIS A 62 -3.61 -12.94 25.44
C HIS A 62 -2.29 -12.44 24.84
N SER A 63 -1.33 -13.35 24.66
CA SER A 63 -0.16 -13.05 23.82
C SER A 63 -0.59 -12.98 22.35
N VAL A 64 -0.19 -11.93 21.65
CA VAL A 64 -0.53 -11.73 20.24
C VAL A 64 0.74 -11.53 19.42
N SER A 65 0.82 -12.24 18.29
CA SER A 65 1.90 -12.13 17.31
C SER A 65 1.32 -11.93 15.92
N LYS A 66 1.69 -10.82 15.27
CA LYS A 66 1.23 -10.43 13.92
C LYS A 66 2.43 -10.30 13.01
N LYS A 67 2.48 -11.09 11.94
CA LYS A 67 3.52 -11.01 10.90
C LYS A 67 2.87 -10.65 9.57
N GLN A 68 3.32 -9.56 8.97
CA GLN A 68 2.77 -9.09 7.71
C GLN A 68 3.90 -8.71 6.77
N ALA A 69 3.73 -9.00 5.48
CA ALA A 69 4.69 -8.60 4.47
C ALA A 69 3.99 -8.29 3.15
N GLY A 70 4.64 -7.46 2.35
CA GLY A 70 4.18 -7.13 1.02
C GLY A 70 5.19 -6.31 0.25
N PHE A 71 4.91 -6.10 -1.02
CA PHE A 71 5.68 -5.23 -1.88
C PHE A 71 4.80 -4.45 -2.84
N TYR A 72 5.39 -3.42 -3.42
CA TYR A 72 4.93 -2.86 -4.67
C TYR A 72 6.05 -2.84 -5.70
N ALA A 73 5.67 -2.87 -6.97
CA ALA A 73 6.55 -2.64 -8.10
C ALA A 73 5.85 -1.72 -9.11
N GLN A 74 6.55 -0.70 -9.59
CA GLN A 74 6.05 0.29 -10.53
C GLN A 74 6.99 0.44 -11.71
N ALA A 75 6.43 0.49 -12.91
CA ALA A 75 7.12 0.88 -14.13
C ALA A 75 6.47 2.13 -14.71
N VAL A 76 7.28 3.14 -15.01
CA VAL A 76 6.82 4.38 -15.65
C VAL A 76 7.63 4.64 -16.90
N TRP A 77 6.94 4.82 -18.01
CA TRP A 77 7.53 5.17 -19.30
C TRP A 77 7.10 6.58 -19.68
N ARG A 78 8.08 7.48 -19.78
CA ARG A 78 7.89 8.78 -20.43
C ARG A 78 8.17 8.60 -21.92
N PHE A 79 7.12 8.55 -22.72
CA PHE A 79 7.21 8.28 -24.16
C PHE A 79 7.21 9.55 -25.02
N ALA A 80 6.75 10.68 -24.46
CA ALA A 80 6.81 11.98 -25.10
C ALA A 80 7.12 13.08 -24.08
N LYS A 81 7.52 14.26 -24.57
CA LYS A 81 7.94 15.41 -23.72
C LYS A 81 6.94 15.76 -22.61
N ARG A 82 5.65 15.50 -22.80
CA ARG A 82 4.59 15.85 -21.84
C ARG A 82 3.75 14.66 -21.39
N TRP A 83 4.14 13.43 -21.75
CA TRP A 83 3.31 12.25 -21.51
C TRP A 83 4.08 11.14 -20.81
N ARG A 84 3.42 10.55 -19.81
CA ARG A 84 3.88 9.36 -19.10
C ARG A 84 2.77 8.34 -19.02
N ALA A 85 3.11 7.08 -19.23
CA ALA A 85 2.25 5.96 -18.90
C ALA A 85 2.95 5.14 -17.81
N GLY A 86 2.19 4.46 -16.98
CA GLY A 86 2.78 3.58 -15.98
C GLY A 86 1.84 2.50 -15.52
N ILE A 87 2.43 1.47 -14.93
CA ILE A 87 1.72 0.36 -14.29
C ILE A 87 2.31 0.16 -12.90
N GLN A 88 1.46 -0.25 -11.97
CA GLN A 88 1.85 -0.60 -10.61
C GLN A 88 1.17 -1.90 -10.20
N TYR A 89 1.93 -2.75 -9.53
CA TYR A 89 1.46 -3.97 -8.91
C TYR A 89 1.79 -3.93 -7.42
N ASP A 90 0.78 -4.10 -6.58
CA ASP A 90 0.92 -4.19 -5.13
C ASP A 90 0.52 -5.60 -4.69
N LEU A 91 1.25 -6.17 -3.74
CA LEU A 91 0.91 -7.46 -3.17
C LEU A 91 1.22 -7.54 -1.68
N ILE A 92 0.20 -7.82 -0.87
CA ILE A 92 0.42 -8.35 0.49
C ILE A 92 0.50 -9.87 0.37
N ASN A 93 1.71 -10.41 0.50
CA ASN A 93 1.99 -11.85 0.35
C ASN A 93 1.96 -12.61 1.69
N LYS A 94 2.01 -11.90 2.82
CA LYS A 94 1.95 -12.51 4.16
C LYS A 94 1.03 -11.71 5.07
N ASN A 95 0.13 -12.42 5.75
CA ASN A 95 -0.83 -11.84 6.70
C ASN A 95 -1.15 -12.85 7.82
N ASP A 96 -0.17 -13.13 8.68
CA ASP A 96 -0.30 -14.11 9.77
C ASP A 96 -0.64 -13.41 11.09
N VAL A 97 -1.67 -13.89 11.80
CA VAL A 97 -2.00 -13.47 13.18
C VAL A 97 -2.14 -14.69 14.08
N LYS A 98 -1.50 -14.66 15.24
CA LYS A 98 -1.62 -15.65 16.30
C LYS A 98 -2.06 -14.98 17.60
N VAL A 99 -3.02 -15.59 18.29
CA VAL A 99 -3.50 -15.19 19.62
C VAL A 99 -3.38 -16.41 20.53
N GLY A 100 -2.56 -16.30 21.57
CA GLY A 100 -2.09 -17.43 22.36
C GLY A 100 -1.40 -18.47 21.47
N THR A 101 -1.88 -19.70 21.49
CA THR A 101 -1.41 -20.81 20.64
C THR A 101 -2.17 -20.93 19.31
N GLN A 102 -3.28 -20.21 19.15
CA GLN A 102 -4.16 -20.33 18.00
C GLN A 102 -3.73 -19.42 16.85
N LYS A 103 -3.65 -19.96 15.62
CA LYS A 103 -3.45 -19.18 14.40
C LYS A 103 -4.82 -18.77 13.85
N ARG A 104 -5.01 -17.48 13.55
CA ARG A 104 -6.19 -17.00 12.82
C ARG A 104 -6.04 -17.38 11.35
N ASP A 105 -7.12 -17.88 10.76
CA ASP A 105 -7.20 -18.05 9.31
C ASP A 105 -7.45 -16.68 8.68
N LEU A 106 -6.46 -16.19 7.96
CA LEU A 106 -6.48 -14.87 7.35
C LEU A 106 -6.16 -15.02 5.87
N PRO A 107 -6.78 -14.21 5.03
CA PRO A 107 -6.52 -14.28 3.61
C PRO A 107 -5.08 -13.86 3.33
N ASP A 108 -4.45 -14.65 2.49
CA ASP A 108 -3.16 -14.39 1.91
C ASP A 108 -3.32 -13.87 0.47
N ASN A 109 -2.18 -13.49 -0.12
CA ASN A 109 -2.07 -13.10 -1.52
C ASN A 109 -3.15 -12.08 -1.94
N LEU A 110 -2.99 -10.85 -1.44
CA LEU A 110 -3.90 -9.72 -1.63
C LEU A 110 -3.32 -8.71 -2.65
N PRO A 111 -3.46 -8.96 -3.98
CA PRO A 111 -3.01 -8.07 -5.02
C PRO A 111 -3.91 -6.86 -5.25
N ALA A 112 -3.28 -5.79 -5.73
CA ALA A 112 -3.90 -4.69 -6.45
C ALA A 112 -3.08 -4.35 -7.70
N TYR A 113 -3.75 -3.88 -8.74
CA TYR A 113 -3.11 -3.50 -10.01
C TYR A 113 -3.62 -2.14 -10.42
N TYR A 114 -2.72 -1.27 -10.86
CA TYR A 114 -3.07 0.06 -11.35
C TYR A 114 -2.36 0.35 -12.67
N ALA A 115 -3.05 1.08 -13.53
CA ALA A 115 -2.47 1.71 -14.72
C ALA A 115 -2.70 3.22 -14.63
N MET A 116 -1.73 3.98 -15.10
CA MET A 116 -1.82 5.44 -15.15
C MET A 116 -1.47 5.99 -16.53
N LEU A 117 -2.13 7.08 -16.87
CA LEU A 117 -1.75 7.97 -17.96
C LEU A 117 -1.67 9.39 -17.40
N GLU A 118 -0.57 10.06 -17.68
CA GLU A 118 -0.29 11.40 -17.19
C GLU A 118 0.08 12.33 -18.34
N PHE A 119 -0.49 13.53 -18.29
CA PHE A 119 -0.19 14.65 -19.15
C PHE A 119 0.31 15.85 -18.33
N ASN A 120 1.40 16.48 -18.77
CA ASN A 120 1.95 17.70 -18.18
C ASN A 120 1.79 18.87 -19.17
N PRO A 121 0.66 19.61 -19.14
CA PRO A 121 0.40 20.70 -20.10
C PRO A 121 1.47 21.79 -20.03
N THR A 122 1.86 22.16 -18.81
CA THR A 122 2.88 23.18 -18.49
C THR A 122 3.86 22.63 -17.46
N GLU A 123 4.92 23.38 -17.16
CA GLU A 123 5.87 23.05 -16.08
C GLU A 123 5.23 23.12 -14.68
N PHE A 124 4.08 23.77 -14.57
CA PHE A 124 3.36 24.02 -13.32
C PHE A 124 2.10 23.16 -13.15
N SER A 125 1.74 22.37 -14.17
CA SER A 125 0.48 21.62 -14.18
C SER A 125 0.66 20.16 -14.55
N ARG A 126 -0.19 19.30 -13.96
CA ARG A 126 -0.20 17.86 -14.20
C ARG A 126 -1.62 17.34 -14.10
N VAL A 127 -2.06 16.64 -15.15
CA VAL A 127 -3.30 15.86 -15.18
C VAL A 127 -2.91 14.39 -15.17
N ARG A 128 -3.44 13.60 -14.23
CA ARG A 128 -3.20 12.17 -14.13
C ARG A 128 -4.53 11.42 -14.05
N LEU A 129 -4.72 10.47 -14.96
CA LEU A 129 -5.76 9.46 -14.87
C LEU A 129 -5.14 8.18 -14.33
N GLN A 130 -5.75 7.57 -13.33
CA GLN A 130 -5.39 6.25 -12.84
C GLN A 130 -6.64 5.36 -12.84
N VAL A 131 -6.47 4.12 -13.28
CA VAL A 131 -7.49 3.09 -13.20
C VAL A 131 -6.88 1.87 -12.53
N GLY A 132 -7.65 1.18 -11.71
CA GLY A 132 -7.12 0.04 -11.00
C GLY A 132 -8.18 -0.94 -10.51
N GLN A 133 -7.68 -2.08 -10.09
CA GLN A 133 -8.47 -3.12 -9.46
C GLN A 133 -7.77 -3.59 -8.19
N ASN A 134 -8.42 -3.34 -7.07
CA ASN A 134 -7.97 -3.78 -5.76
C ASN A 134 -8.73 -5.03 -5.35
N ARG A 135 -8.01 -6.14 -5.21
CA ARG A 135 -8.55 -7.43 -4.75
C ARG A 135 -8.10 -7.74 -3.33
N ALA A 136 -7.58 -6.77 -2.59
CA ALA A 136 -7.19 -6.94 -1.19
C ALA A 136 -8.35 -6.75 -0.21
N PHE A 137 -9.50 -6.26 -0.70
CA PHE A 137 -10.67 -6.02 0.15
C PHE A 137 -11.37 -7.34 0.50
N TYR A 138 -11.63 -7.52 1.79
CA TYR A 138 -12.37 -8.65 2.35
C TYR A 138 -13.53 -8.13 3.19
N HIS A 139 -14.71 -8.66 2.94
CA HIS A 139 -15.94 -8.31 3.66
C HIS A 139 -16.77 -9.59 3.84
N GLU A 140 -17.29 -9.81 5.05
CA GLU A 140 -18.09 -11.00 5.40
C GLU A 140 -17.41 -12.33 5.04
N GLY A 141 -16.09 -12.43 5.25
CA GLY A 141 -15.32 -13.63 4.92
C GLY A 141 -15.13 -13.89 3.43
N GLN A 142 -15.67 -13.02 2.55
CA GLN A 142 -15.51 -13.13 1.11
C GLN A 142 -14.58 -12.04 0.57
N ARG A 143 -13.76 -12.46 -0.40
CA ARG A 143 -12.93 -11.55 -1.17
C ARG A 143 -13.81 -10.74 -2.11
N LYS A 144 -13.71 -9.42 -2.06
CA LYS A 144 -14.43 -8.50 -2.95
C LYS A 144 -13.44 -7.75 -3.81
N THR A 145 -13.81 -7.55 -5.07
CA THR A 145 -13.01 -6.80 -6.03
C THR A 145 -13.53 -5.37 -6.08
N VAL A 146 -12.66 -4.40 -5.88
CA VAL A 146 -12.95 -2.97 -5.98
C VAL A 146 -12.30 -2.44 -7.24
N ASN A 147 -13.09 -1.84 -8.14
CA ASN A 147 -12.56 -1.15 -9.31
C ASN A 147 -12.49 0.35 -9.00
N GLU A 148 -11.37 0.98 -9.32
CA GLU A 148 -11.08 2.37 -8.96
C GLU A 148 -10.74 3.18 -10.21
N VAL A 149 -11.27 4.40 -10.27
CA VAL A 149 -10.94 5.39 -11.29
C VAL A 149 -10.67 6.70 -10.59
N ILE A 150 -9.48 7.26 -10.79
CA ILE A 150 -9.02 8.48 -10.13
C ILE A 150 -8.57 9.46 -11.20
N LEU A 151 -9.16 10.65 -11.21
CA LEU A 151 -8.69 11.78 -12.00
C LEU A 151 -8.09 12.83 -11.05
N GLN A 152 -6.82 13.14 -11.25
CA GLN A 152 -6.08 14.09 -10.42
C GLN A 152 -5.57 15.26 -11.28
N PHE A 153 -5.86 16.48 -10.83
CA PHE A 153 -5.28 17.71 -11.36
C PHE A 153 -4.39 18.34 -10.28
N ASN A 154 -3.12 18.59 -10.60
CA ASN A 154 -2.20 19.31 -9.73
C ASN A 154 -1.75 20.59 -10.42
N PHE A 155 -1.73 21.69 -9.67
CA PHE A 155 -1.24 22.98 -10.10
C PHE A 155 -0.37 23.59 -9.01
N ALA A 156 0.82 24.07 -9.36
CA ALA A 156 1.75 24.69 -8.42
C ALA A 156 1.97 26.16 -8.78
N ILE A 157 1.90 27.07 -7.78
CA ILE A 157 2.08 28.51 -7.94
C ILE A 157 3.12 28.99 -6.92
N GLY A 158 4.19 29.66 -7.36
CA GLY A 158 5.23 30.19 -6.47
C GLY A 158 6.26 31.07 -7.20
N ALA A 159 6.95 31.93 -6.44
CA ALA A 159 8.08 32.72 -6.95
C ALA A 159 9.18 31.78 -7.45
N HIS A 160 9.57 31.91 -8.73
CA HIS A 160 10.34 30.91 -9.45
C HIS A 160 11.75 30.71 -8.87
N GLY A 161 12.06 29.49 -8.44
CA GLY A 161 13.42 28.97 -8.33
C GLY A 161 13.60 27.83 -9.32
N ALA A 162 14.15 28.14 -10.50
CA ALA A 162 14.70 27.32 -11.59
C ALA A 162 14.63 25.76 -11.60
N HIS A 163 13.56 25.09 -11.12
CA HIS A 163 13.46 23.63 -11.19
C HIS A 163 12.06 23.14 -11.61
N PRO A 164 11.95 22.42 -12.74
CA PRO A 164 10.74 21.71 -13.14
C PRO A 164 10.52 20.42 -12.32
N PHE A 165 9.26 19.95 -12.28
CA PHE A 165 8.81 18.66 -11.69
C PHE A 165 9.26 17.40 -12.45
#